data_AF-A0A0C9M333-F1
#
_entry.id   AF-A0A0C9M333-F1
#
_cell.length_a   1.000
_cell.length_b   1.000
_cell.length_c   1.000
_cell.angle_alpha   90.00
_cell.angle_beta   90.00
_cell.angle_gamma   90.00
#
_symmetry.space_group_name_H-M   'P 1'
#
loop_
_entity.id
_entity.type
_entity.pdbx_description
1 polymer ?
#
loop_
_entity_poly.entity_id
_entity_poly.type
_entity_poly.pdbx_seq_one_letter_code
_entity_poly.pdbx_strand_id
1 'polypeptide(L)'
;MTARRSSSFWARAQESFFFHGRDHDTPDVDLSPAEADSLVRYQLTRAQPQYLTSDSFVYSGITGNETLSTVRPKTDAVSERVYSHLKQMGIVNEPPSLPVDTTKINKHFTNTLYFISMRTQKRLVGMLFFWEEECTRLRLLDEEEAEIAGLLKQDPSSKELEIHLQSVKMKKLLLPSQRAEKTHNHLRTVQVSCETAVIKGIFSRSDRYSVFPYKIQHVVSEKGTIA
;
A
#
# COMPACT_ATOMS: atom_id res chain seq x y z
N MET A 1 14.18 5.42 -13.35
CA MET A 1 14.05 3.98 -13.70
C MET A 1 14.08 3.24 -12.36
N THR A 2 13.02 2.68 -11.78
CA THR A 2 12.07 1.66 -12.26
C THR A 2 10.83 1.69 -11.35
N ALA A 3 9.66 2.08 -11.87
CA ALA A 3 8.39 2.00 -11.15
C ALA A 3 7.30 1.47 -12.09
N ARG A 4 7.40 0.18 -12.41
CA ARG A 4 6.30 -0.65 -12.94
C ARG A 4 6.41 -2.03 -12.31
N ARG A 5 6.20 -2.11 -11.00
CA ARG A 5 5.83 -3.36 -10.32
C ARG A 5 4.39 -3.23 -9.87
N SER A 6 3.51 -3.10 -10.86
CA SER A 6 2.08 -2.87 -10.68
C SER A 6 1.35 -4.22 -10.83
N SER A 7 0.62 -4.60 -9.77
CA SER A 7 -0.32 -5.73 -9.57
C SER A 7 0.11 -7.16 -9.96
N SER A 8 0.79 -7.36 -11.07
CA SER A 8 1.18 -8.68 -11.61
C SER A 8 2.31 -9.38 -10.84
N PHE A 9 3.10 -8.65 -10.05
CA PHE A 9 4.12 -9.23 -9.18
C PHE A 9 3.49 -9.91 -7.96
N TRP A 10 2.40 -9.33 -7.43
CA TRP A 10 1.65 -9.84 -6.27
C TRP A 10 1.06 -11.23 -6.55
N ALA A 11 0.43 -11.39 -7.72
CA ALA A 11 -0.11 -12.68 -8.14
C ALA A 11 0.98 -13.75 -8.33
N ARG A 12 2.11 -13.40 -8.96
CA ARG A 12 3.20 -14.36 -9.26
C ARG A 12 4.01 -14.79 -8.04
N ALA A 13 4.27 -13.89 -7.08
CA ALA A 13 5.01 -14.22 -5.86
C ALA A 13 4.21 -15.15 -4.94
N GLN A 14 2.88 -14.96 -4.85
CA GLN A 14 1.97 -15.86 -4.14
C GLN A 14 1.80 -17.21 -4.85
N GLU A 15 1.69 -17.22 -6.19
CA GLU A 15 1.56 -18.46 -6.98
C GLU A 15 2.80 -19.37 -6.87
N SER A 16 4.01 -18.82 -6.95
CA SER A 16 5.22 -19.64 -6.96
C SER A 16 5.59 -20.26 -5.61
N PHE A 17 5.08 -19.71 -4.50
CA PHE A 17 5.47 -20.13 -3.15
C PHE A 17 4.52 -21.18 -2.54
N PHE A 18 3.29 -21.31 -3.04
CA PHE A 18 2.24 -22.13 -2.41
C PHE A 18 1.53 -23.15 -3.30
N PHE A 19 1.80 -23.22 -4.62
CA PHE A 19 1.14 -24.19 -5.50
C PHE A 19 1.71 -25.61 -5.40
N HIS A 20 1.31 -26.35 -4.36
CA HIS A 20 1.21 -27.82 -4.40
C HIS A 20 -0.11 -28.35 -3.80
N GLY A 21 -1.12 -27.50 -3.58
CA GLY A 21 -2.45 -27.92 -3.14
C GLY A 21 -3.53 -27.19 -3.93
N ARG A 22 -4.09 -27.86 -4.94
CA ARG A 22 -5.35 -27.48 -5.58
C ARG A 22 -6.45 -27.67 -4.53
N ASP A 23 -6.92 -26.57 -3.96
CA ASP A 23 -8.28 -26.40 -3.46
C ASP A 23 -8.59 -24.89 -3.55
N HIS A 24 -9.36 -24.54 -4.59
CA HIS A 24 -10.01 -23.24 -4.70
C HIS A 24 -11.08 -23.16 -3.59
N ASP A 25 -11.25 -21.98 -2.97
CA ASP A 25 -12.21 -21.64 -1.90
C ASP A 25 -11.68 -21.60 -0.45
N THR A 26 -10.54 -20.94 -0.21
CA THR A 26 -10.30 -20.35 1.14
C THR A 26 -10.05 -18.84 1.04
N PRO A 27 -11.07 -17.99 1.27
CA PRO A 27 -10.95 -16.52 1.24
C PRO A 27 -10.15 -15.93 2.43
N ASP A 28 -9.38 -16.74 3.15
CA ASP A 28 -8.81 -16.39 4.46
C ASP A 28 -7.28 -16.40 4.50
N VAL A 29 -6.64 -16.01 3.40
CA VAL A 29 -5.18 -15.84 3.36
C VAL A 29 -4.78 -14.35 3.41
N ASP A 30 -5.65 -13.46 2.96
CA ASP A 30 -5.39 -12.03 2.98
C ASP A 30 -5.87 -11.39 4.30
N LEU A 31 -5.26 -10.26 4.66
CA LEU A 31 -5.75 -9.41 5.74
C LEU A 31 -7.13 -8.86 5.36
N SER A 32 -8.09 -8.94 6.28
CA SER A 32 -9.34 -8.22 6.10
C SER A 32 -9.09 -6.70 6.11
N PRO A 33 -9.92 -5.89 5.43
CA PRO A 33 -9.77 -4.43 5.46
C PRO A 33 -9.76 -3.84 6.87
N ALA A 34 -10.54 -4.44 7.80
CA ALA A 34 -10.58 -4.01 9.19
C ALA A 34 -9.26 -4.29 9.94
N GLU A 35 -8.62 -5.42 9.67
CA GLU A 35 -7.31 -5.76 10.26
C GLU A 35 -6.18 -4.89 9.68
N ALA A 36 -6.22 -4.63 8.37
CA ALA A 36 -5.28 -3.71 7.72
C ALA A 36 -5.42 -2.30 8.30
N ASP A 37 -6.64 -1.80 8.47
CA ASP A 37 -6.91 -0.51 9.11
C ASP A 37 -6.44 -0.47 10.56
N SER A 38 -6.66 -1.54 11.32
CA SER A 38 -6.20 -1.68 12.72
C SER A 38 -4.68 -1.59 12.81
N LEU A 39 -3.96 -2.32 11.94
CA LEU A 39 -2.50 -2.28 11.85
C LEU A 39 -1.99 -0.87 11.51
N VAL A 40 -2.54 -0.25 10.46
CA VAL A 40 -2.14 1.11 10.05
C VAL A 40 -2.43 2.11 11.15
N ARG A 41 -3.61 2.05 11.76
CA ARG A 41 -4.00 2.95 12.86
C ARG A 41 -3.04 2.82 14.04
N TYR A 42 -2.71 1.59 14.45
CA TYR A 42 -1.74 1.35 15.51
C TYR A 42 -0.38 1.96 15.17
N GLN A 43 0.12 1.70 13.96
CA GLN A 43 1.43 2.19 13.55
C GLN A 43 1.53 3.70 13.46
N LEU A 44 0.48 4.38 13.00
CA LEU A 44 0.43 5.85 12.97
C LEU A 44 0.49 6.51 14.35
N THR A 45 0.18 5.79 15.43
CA THR A 45 0.35 6.33 16.80
C THR A 45 1.79 6.30 17.31
N ARG A 46 2.69 5.62 16.59
CA ARG A 46 4.07 5.40 17.02
C ARG A 46 5.00 6.46 16.46
N ALA A 47 6.10 6.71 17.17
CA ALA A 47 7.14 7.65 16.74
C ALA A 47 7.80 7.25 15.41
N GLN A 48 7.87 5.94 15.14
CA GLN A 48 8.45 5.39 13.92
C GLN A 48 7.43 4.47 13.25
N PRO A 49 6.47 5.03 12.49
CA PRO A 49 5.32 4.27 12.01
C PRO A 49 5.72 3.14 11.06
N GLN A 50 6.84 3.27 10.34
CA GLN A 50 7.26 2.31 9.30
C GLN A 50 7.74 0.96 9.88
N TYR A 51 8.21 0.92 11.13
CA TYR A 51 8.87 -0.25 11.69
C TYR A 51 7.88 -1.12 12.47
N LEU A 52 7.81 -2.41 12.13
CA LEU A 52 6.97 -3.37 12.82
C LEU A 52 7.48 -3.68 14.23
N THR A 53 6.56 -3.95 15.15
CA THR A 53 6.80 -4.45 16.50
C THR A 53 6.04 -5.74 16.73
N SER A 54 6.35 -6.45 17.82
CA SER A 54 5.57 -7.61 18.28
C SER A 54 4.08 -7.31 18.41
N ASP A 55 3.72 -6.13 18.92
CA ASP A 55 2.32 -5.69 19.04
C ASP A 55 1.62 -5.54 17.68
N SER A 56 2.37 -5.22 16.62
CA SER A 56 1.81 -5.04 15.28
C SER A 56 1.11 -6.31 14.80
N PHE A 57 1.64 -7.49 15.12
CA PHE A 57 1.04 -8.78 14.76
C PHE A 57 -0.26 -9.06 15.52
N VAL A 58 -0.43 -8.45 16.69
CA VAL A 58 -1.65 -8.55 17.46
C VAL A 58 -2.72 -7.64 16.87
N TYR A 59 -2.38 -6.40 16.57
CA TYR A 59 -3.30 -5.44 15.94
C TYR A 59 -3.76 -5.86 14.54
N SER A 60 -2.95 -6.64 13.82
CA SER A 60 -3.28 -7.19 12.51
C SER A 60 -4.03 -8.52 12.55
N GLY A 61 -4.36 -9.05 13.74
CA GLY A 61 -5.09 -10.32 13.88
C GLY A 61 -4.30 -11.57 13.46
N ILE A 62 -2.95 -11.48 13.38
CA ILE A 62 -2.09 -12.63 13.06
C ILE A 62 -1.85 -13.47 14.32
N THR A 63 -1.58 -12.80 15.44
CA THR A 63 -1.38 -13.42 16.75
C THR A 63 -2.42 -12.89 17.71
N GLY A 64 -3.02 -13.75 18.53
CA GLY A 64 -4.06 -13.38 19.48
C GLY A 64 -5.36 -14.11 19.22
N ASN A 65 -6.05 -14.45 20.31
CA ASN A 65 -7.35 -15.10 20.22
C ASN A 65 -8.35 -14.12 19.61
N GLU A 66 -9.12 -14.64 18.65
CA GLU A 66 -10.04 -14.01 17.68
C GLU A 66 -10.98 -12.90 18.18
N THR A 67 -11.06 -12.67 19.49
CA THR A 67 -11.82 -11.56 20.07
C THR A 67 -10.95 -10.32 20.17
N LEU A 68 -11.06 -9.43 19.17
CA LEU A 68 -10.85 -7.98 19.29
C LEU A 68 -11.81 -7.40 20.35
N SER A 69 -11.70 -7.88 21.59
CA SER A 69 -12.42 -7.31 22.72
C SER A 69 -11.81 -5.95 23.01
N THR A 70 -12.66 -5.00 23.38
CA THR A 70 -12.47 -3.54 23.49
C THR A 70 -11.34 -3.07 24.43
N VAL A 71 -10.54 -3.98 24.98
CA VAL A 71 -9.42 -3.69 25.88
C VAL A 71 -8.13 -3.95 25.12
N ARG A 72 -7.18 -2.99 25.17
CA ARG A 72 -5.90 -3.01 24.44
C ARG A 72 -5.35 -4.44 24.33
N PRO A 73 -5.13 -4.95 23.10
CA PRO A 73 -4.58 -6.29 22.94
C PRO A 73 -3.26 -6.36 23.69
N LYS A 74 -3.15 -7.33 24.61
CA LYS A 74 -1.91 -7.56 25.34
C LYS A 74 -0.93 -8.26 24.41
N THR A 75 0.33 -7.89 24.47
CA THR A 75 1.40 -8.58 23.76
C THR A 75 1.43 -10.06 24.16
N ASP A 76 1.26 -10.95 23.19
CA ASP A 76 1.25 -12.38 23.42
C ASP A 76 2.66 -12.97 23.26
N ALA A 77 2.97 -14.01 24.03
CA ALA A 77 4.26 -14.70 23.90
C ALA A 77 4.50 -15.24 22.47
N VAL A 78 3.43 -15.53 21.73
CA VAL A 78 3.49 -15.94 20.32
C VAL A 78 3.91 -14.78 19.42
N SER A 79 3.41 -13.55 19.65
CA SER A 79 3.75 -12.39 18.82
C SER A 79 5.21 -11.99 18.98
N GLU A 80 5.73 -12.03 20.20
CA GLU A 80 7.16 -11.84 20.48
C GLU A 80 8.03 -12.90 19.82
N ARG A 81 7.59 -14.16 19.86
CA ARG A 81 8.31 -15.26 19.21
C ARG A 81 8.32 -15.10 17.70
N VAL A 82 7.19 -14.73 17.08
CA VAL A 82 7.11 -14.43 15.64
C VAL A 82 8.06 -13.29 15.28
N TYR A 83 7.98 -12.17 16.00
CA TYR A 83 8.84 -11.01 15.77
C TYR A 83 10.34 -11.38 15.84
N SER A 84 10.72 -12.13 16.87
CA SER A 84 12.11 -12.57 17.07
C SER A 84 12.63 -13.42 15.90
N HIS A 85 11.82 -14.36 15.39
CA HIS A 85 12.22 -15.19 14.25
C HIS A 85 12.28 -14.37 12.95
N LEU A 86 11.32 -13.46 12.72
CA LEU A 86 11.33 -12.58 11.55
C LEU A 86 12.54 -11.64 11.55
N LYS A 87 12.95 -11.16 12.72
CA LYS A 87 14.16 -10.35 12.89
C LYS A 87 15.42 -11.17 12.62
N GLN A 88 15.50 -12.40 13.14
CA GLN A 88 16.61 -13.32 12.86
C GLN A 88 16.74 -13.66 11.36
N MET A 89 15.62 -13.74 10.64
CA MET A 89 15.60 -13.96 9.20
C MET A 89 15.93 -12.71 8.37
N GLY A 90 16.01 -11.52 8.99
CA GLY A 90 16.21 -10.24 8.31
C GLY A 90 15.00 -9.77 7.48
N ILE A 91 13.81 -10.32 7.76
CA ILE A 91 12.56 -9.92 7.09
C ILE A 91 12.03 -8.63 7.71
N VAL A 92 12.09 -8.52 9.05
CA VAL A 92 11.74 -7.31 9.78
C VAL A 92 13.02 -6.75 10.37
N ASN A 93 13.32 -5.49 10.05
CA ASN A 93 14.57 -4.88 10.47
C ASN A 93 14.34 -3.63 11.33
N GLU A 94 15.41 -3.11 11.91
CA GLU A 94 15.42 -1.88 12.70
C GLU A 94 16.07 -0.72 11.90
N PRO A 95 15.76 0.54 12.22
CA PRO A 95 16.39 1.68 11.59
C PRO A 95 17.93 1.60 11.73
N PRO A 96 18.70 1.96 10.69
CA PRO A 96 18.32 2.70 9.48
C PRO A 96 18.01 1.84 8.25
N SER A 97 17.82 0.53 8.42
CA SER A 97 17.59 -0.40 7.31
C SER A 97 16.14 -0.42 6.81
N LEU A 98 15.87 -1.15 5.72
CA LEU A 98 14.50 -1.29 5.18
C LEU A 98 13.58 -1.93 6.23
N PRO A 99 12.43 -1.32 6.58
CA PRO A 99 11.59 -1.79 7.69
C PRO A 99 11.11 -3.23 7.52
N VAL A 100 10.70 -3.59 6.30
CA VAL A 100 10.35 -4.95 5.89
C VAL A 100 11.02 -5.25 4.55
N ASP A 101 11.65 -6.42 4.45
CA ASP A 101 12.25 -6.94 3.22
C ASP A 101 11.64 -8.31 2.91
N THR A 102 10.62 -8.33 2.04
CA THR A 102 9.93 -9.58 1.67
C THR A 102 10.79 -10.49 0.79
N THR A 103 11.90 -9.99 0.23
CA THR A 103 12.80 -10.80 -0.62
C THR A 103 13.53 -11.87 0.18
N LYS A 104 13.59 -11.73 1.52
CA LYS A 104 14.20 -12.69 2.45
C LYS A 104 13.29 -13.86 2.79
N ILE A 105 12.02 -13.83 2.37
CA ILE A 105 11.08 -14.95 2.56
C ILE A 105 11.56 -16.12 1.68
N ASN A 106 12.04 -17.16 2.34
CA ASN A 106 12.64 -18.34 1.71
C ASN A 106 11.88 -19.62 2.06
N LYS A 107 12.17 -20.72 1.37
CA LYS A 107 11.52 -22.03 1.60
C LYS A 107 11.61 -22.56 3.04
N HIS A 108 12.51 -22.03 3.87
CA HIS A 108 12.65 -22.39 5.29
C HIS A 108 11.76 -21.57 6.22
N PHE A 109 11.04 -20.55 5.70
CA PHE A 109 10.12 -19.70 6.46
C PHE A 109 9.06 -20.52 7.21
N THR A 110 8.42 -21.47 6.51
CA THR A 110 7.40 -22.36 7.08
C THR A 110 7.93 -23.23 8.22
N ASN A 111 9.14 -23.77 8.04
CA ASN A 111 9.81 -24.58 9.05
C ASN A 111 10.28 -23.75 10.25
N THR A 112 10.67 -22.49 10.03
CA THR A 112 11.11 -21.58 11.09
C THR A 112 9.94 -21.16 11.98
N LEU A 113 8.76 -20.99 11.40
CA LEU A 113 7.53 -20.60 12.07
C LEU A 113 6.60 -21.80 12.36
N TYR A 114 7.16 -23.00 12.55
CA TYR A 114 6.40 -24.24 12.77
C TYR A 114 5.44 -24.21 13.97
N PHE A 115 5.64 -23.28 14.91
CA PHE A 115 4.83 -23.13 16.12
C PHE A 115 3.50 -22.37 15.90
N ILE A 116 3.28 -21.81 14.71
CA ILE A 116 1.99 -21.24 14.29
C ILE A 116 1.38 -22.08 13.17
N SER A 117 0.04 -22.05 13.04
CA SER A 117 -0.66 -22.82 12.01
C SER A 117 -0.27 -22.37 10.60
N MET A 118 -0.33 -23.29 9.62
CA MET A 118 -0.05 -22.96 8.21
C MET A 118 -0.96 -21.84 7.69
N ARG A 119 -2.22 -21.78 8.14
CA ARG A 119 -3.16 -20.70 7.83
C ARG A 119 -2.63 -19.36 8.36
N THR A 120 -2.19 -19.32 9.61
CA THR A 120 -1.56 -18.14 10.23
C THR A 120 -0.27 -17.74 9.52
N GLN A 121 0.57 -18.69 9.11
CA GLN A 121 1.81 -18.42 8.36
C GLN A 121 1.49 -17.72 7.02
N LYS A 122 0.48 -18.21 6.30
CA LYS A 122 0.02 -17.60 5.04
C LYS A 122 -0.49 -16.17 5.26
N ARG A 123 -1.33 -15.96 6.28
CA ARG A 123 -1.81 -14.62 6.66
C ARG A 123 -0.69 -13.67 7.06
N LEU A 124 0.32 -14.17 7.79
CA LEU A 124 1.50 -13.38 8.16
C LEU A 124 2.29 -12.93 6.93
N VAL A 125 2.47 -13.81 5.94
CA VAL A 125 3.11 -13.45 4.68
C VAL A 125 2.31 -12.35 3.99
N GLY A 126 0.99 -12.51 3.85
CA GLY A 126 0.11 -11.46 3.30
C GLY A 126 0.25 -10.12 4.04
N MET A 127 0.33 -10.16 5.37
CA MET A 127 0.53 -8.97 6.22
C MET A 127 1.86 -8.28 5.98
N LEU A 128 2.96 -9.04 5.86
CA LEU A 128 4.29 -8.50 5.60
C LEU A 128 4.36 -7.81 4.24
N PHE A 129 3.78 -8.46 3.22
CA PHE A 129 3.67 -7.94 1.87
C PHE A 129 2.83 -6.65 1.82
N PHE A 130 1.64 -6.65 2.42
CA PHE A 130 0.83 -5.45 2.58
C PHE A 130 1.60 -4.30 3.25
N TRP A 131 2.34 -4.61 4.33
CA TRP A 131 3.07 -3.61 5.07
C TRP A 131 4.27 -3.02 4.31
N GLU A 132 4.97 -3.83 3.51
CA GLU A 132 6.05 -3.38 2.63
C GLU A 132 5.55 -2.38 1.57
N GLU A 133 4.38 -2.66 0.97
CA GLU A 133 3.72 -1.72 0.05
C GLU A 133 3.32 -0.42 0.78
N GLU A 134 2.78 -0.55 1.99
CA GLU A 134 2.37 0.60 2.77
C GLU A 134 3.55 1.48 3.19
N CYS A 135 4.69 0.88 3.55
CA CYS A 135 5.94 1.61 3.78
C CYS A 135 6.42 2.34 2.52
N THR A 136 6.32 1.69 1.36
CA THR A 136 6.67 2.30 0.07
C THR A 136 5.77 3.49 -0.23
N ARG A 137 4.46 3.37 0.01
CA ARG A 137 3.48 4.45 -0.17
C ARG A 137 3.80 5.64 0.74
N LEU A 138 4.06 5.38 2.03
CA LEU A 138 4.40 6.43 2.99
C LEU A 138 5.70 7.16 2.58
N ARG A 139 6.72 6.41 2.15
CA ARG A 139 7.98 7.00 1.67
C ARG A 139 7.78 7.92 0.47
N LEU A 140 6.97 7.51 -0.51
CA LEU A 140 6.66 8.37 -1.67
C LEU A 140 5.94 9.66 -1.27
N LEU A 141 5.05 9.59 -0.29
CA LEU A 141 4.38 10.78 0.25
C LEU A 141 5.33 11.67 1.06
N ASP A 142 6.30 11.09 1.77
CA ASP A 142 7.34 11.85 2.46
C ASP A 142 8.25 12.60 1.45
N GLU A 143 8.59 11.94 0.34
CA GLU A 143 9.34 12.56 -0.78
C GLU A 143 8.54 13.70 -1.42
N GLU A 144 7.26 13.48 -1.72
CA GLU A 144 6.35 14.52 -2.26
C GLU A 144 6.19 15.70 -1.27
N GLU A 145 6.03 15.42 0.02
CA GLU A 145 5.95 16.45 1.07
C GLU A 145 7.23 17.30 1.13
N ALA A 146 8.40 16.65 1.06
CA ALA A 146 9.69 17.33 1.09
C ALA A 146 9.92 18.21 -0.14
N GLU A 147 9.52 17.75 -1.33
CA GLU A 147 9.59 18.52 -2.57
C GLU A 147 8.71 19.78 -2.50
N ILE A 148 7.45 19.62 -2.12
CA ILE A 148 6.51 20.75 -2.00
C ILE A 148 6.98 21.74 -0.92
N ALA A 149 7.47 21.25 0.22
CA ALA A 149 8.04 22.09 1.26
C ALA A 149 9.29 22.84 0.78
N GLY A 150 10.09 22.24 -0.10
CA GLY A 150 11.21 22.90 -0.78
C GLY A 150 10.77 24.03 -1.71
N LEU A 151 9.72 23.79 -2.50
CA LEU A 151 9.13 24.81 -3.40
C LEU A 151 8.48 25.94 -2.63
N LEU A 152 7.78 25.66 -1.53
CA LEU A 152 7.14 26.67 -0.68
C LEU A 152 8.16 27.59 0.00
N LYS A 153 9.38 27.10 0.29
CA LYS A 153 10.49 27.95 0.75
C LYS A 153 10.97 28.92 -0.33
N GLN A 154 10.82 28.58 -1.60
CA GLN A 154 11.19 29.43 -2.74
C GLN A 154 10.08 30.42 -3.10
N ASP A 155 8.81 29.97 -3.05
CA ASP A 155 7.64 30.81 -3.26
C ASP A 155 6.64 30.65 -2.09
N PRO A 156 6.80 31.44 -1.02
CA PRO A 156 5.93 31.36 0.16
C PRO A 156 4.55 31.97 -0.08
N SER A 157 4.31 32.62 -1.22
CA SER A 157 3.04 33.27 -1.53
C SER A 157 2.06 32.35 -2.29
N SER A 158 2.55 31.19 -2.75
CA SER A 158 1.75 30.23 -3.50
C SER A 158 0.77 29.47 -2.60
N LYS A 159 -0.47 29.94 -2.59
CA LYS A 159 -1.60 29.24 -1.95
C LYS A 159 -1.82 27.84 -2.52
N GLU A 160 -1.48 27.62 -3.78
CA GLU A 160 -1.63 26.30 -4.43
C GLU A 160 -0.69 25.27 -3.81
N LEU A 161 0.57 25.65 -3.55
CA LEU A 161 1.55 24.79 -2.88
C LEU A 161 1.14 24.48 -1.43
N GLU A 162 0.56 25.46 -0.71
CA GLU A 162 0.02 25.21 0.64
C GLU A 162 -1.13 24.20 0.61
N ILE A 163 -2.08 24.36 -0.31
CA ILE A 163 -3.21 23.43 -0.47
C ILE A 163 -2.69 22.03 -0.83
N HIS A 164 -1.70 21.93 -1.72
CA HIS A 164 -1.10 20.65 -2.09
C HIS A 164 -0.39 20.01 -0.90
N LEU A 165 0.39 20.77 -0.14
CA LEU A 165 1.05 20.29 1.09
C LEU A 165 0.03 19.73 2.09
N GLN A 166 -1.09 20.43 2.31
CA GLN A 166 -2.17 19.95 3.18
C GLN A 166 -2.81 18.68 2.63
N SER A 167 -3.02 18.60 1.31
CA SER A 167 -3.55 17.40 0.66
C SER A 167 -2.65 16.17 0.89
N VAL A 168 -1.33 16.32 0.77
CA VAL A 168 -0.36 15.24 1.05
C VAL A 168 -0.42 14.82 2.52
N LYS A 169 -0.44 15.78 3.46
CA LYS A 169 -0.60 15.49 4.89
C LYS A 169 -1.88 14.72 5.19
N MET A 170 -3.00 15.10 4.56
CA MET A 170 -4.25 14.38 4.69
C MET A 170 -4.17 12.96 4.11
N LYS A 171 -3.52 12.76 2.96
CA LYS A 171 -3.33 11.43 2.35
C LYS A 171 -2.49 10.49 3.23
N LYS A 172 -1.54 11.01 4.01
CA LYS A 172 -0.74 10.22 4.95
C LYS A 172 -1.60 9.62 6.07
N LEU A 173 -2.64 10.33 6.50
CA LEU A 173 -3.55 9.93 7.58
C LEU A 173 -4.70 9.02 7.13
N LEU A 174 -4.95 8.88 5.84
CA LEU A 174 -6.05 8.04 5.33
C LEU A 174 -5.78 6.56 5.61
N LEU A 175 -6.79 5.86 6.15
CA LEU A 175 -6.76 4.42 6.35
C LEU A 175 -6.94 3.67 5.02
N PRO A 176 -6.40 2.44 4.87
CA PRO A 176 -6.58 1.61 3.68
C PRO A 176 -8.03 1.56 3.17
N SER A 177 -9.01 1.31 4.03
CA SER A 177 -10.43 1.27 3.66
C SER A 177 -10.95 2.57 3.04
N GLN A 178 -10.47 3.72 3.53
CA GLN A 178 -10.91 5.05 3.11
C GLN A 178 -10.28 5.50 1.78
N ARG A 179 -9.27 4.77 1.29
CA ARG A 179 -8.57 5.10 0.04
C ARG A 179 -9.31 4.59 -1.18
N ALA A 180 -9.89 3.40 -1.11
CA ALA A 180 -10.59 2.76 -2.24
C ALA A 180 -11.84 3.53 -2.68
N GLU A 181 -12.57 4.15 -1.74
CA GLU A 181 -13.82 4.86 -2.07
C GLU A 181 -13.60 6.23 -2.72
N LYS A 182 -12.47 6.90 -2.46
CA LYS A 182 -12.20 8.23 -3.05
C LYS A 182 -11.87 8.19 -4.53
N THR A 183 -11.29 7.09 -5.02
CA THR A 183 -11.03 6.90 -6.46
C THR A 183 -12.31 6.59 -7.24
N HIS A 184 -13.33 5.99 -6.59
CA HIS A 184 -14.61 5.70 -7.25
C HIS A 184 -15.60 6.88 -7.18
N ASN A 185 -15.53 7.69 -6.12
CA ASN A 185 -16.39 8.87 -6.03
C ASN A 185 -15.96 10.01 -6.96
N HIS A 186 -14.67 10.20 -7.25
CA HIS A 186 -14.28 11.22 -8.24
C HIS A 186 -14.70 10.86 -9.67
N LEU A 187 -14.71 9.57 -10.01
CA LEU A 187 -15.25 9.09 -11.29
C LEU A 187 -16.77 9.21 -11.34
N ARG A 188 -17.49 9.03 -10.22
CA ARG A 188 -18.95 9.26 -10.19
C ARG A 188 -19.32 10.73 -10.27
N THR A 189 -18.61 11.66 -9.63
CA THR A 189 -18.96 13.09 -9.76
C THR A 189 -18.70 13.63 -11.17
N VAL A 190 -17.66 13.15 -11.85
CA VAL A 190 -17.40 13.49 -13.27
C VAL A 190 -18.40 12.79 -14.19
N GLN A 191 -18.74 11.53 -13.93
CA GLN A 191 -19.70 10.76 -14.74
C GLN A 191 -21.15 11.26 -14.58
N VAL A 192 -21.56 11.71 -13.40
CA VAL A 192 -22.88 12.36 -13.18
C VAL A 192 -22.91 13.73 -13.85
N SER A 193 -21.79 14.46 -13.89
CA SER A 193 -21.70 15.74 -14.62
C SER A 193 -21.78 15.54 -16.14
N CYS A 194 -21.25 14.43 -16.68
CA CYS A 194 -21.37 14.09 -18.10
C CYS A 194 -22.77 13.55 -18.48
N GLU A 195 -23.39 12.72 -17.64
CA GLU A 195 -24.75 12.19 -17.91
C GLU A 195 -25.82 13.28 -17.83
N THR A 196 -25.67 14.27 -16.93
CA THR A 196 -26.60 15.40 -16.84
C THR A 196 -26.51 16.32 -18.08
N ALA A 197 -25.35 16.40 -18.74
CA ALA A 197 -25.16 17.16 -19.98
C ALA A 197 -25.76 16.45 -21.22
N VAL A 198 -25.79 15.12 -21.22
CA VAL A 198 -26.41 14.31 -22.29
C VAL A 198 -27.95 14.35 -22.19
N ILE A 199 -28.51 14.36 -20.98
CA ILE A 199 -29.97 14.47 -20.77
C ILE A 199 -30.50 15.87 -21.15
N LYS A 200 -29.67 16.91 -21.07
CA LYS A 200 -30.02 18.28 -21.49
C LYS A 200 -29.84 18.55 -22.99
N GLY A 201 -29.52 17.53 -23.80
CA GLY A 201 -29.53 17.64 -25.27
C GLY A 201 -28.45 18.52 -25.90
N ILE A 202 -27.32 18.76 -25.19
CA ILE A 202 -26.27 19.65 -25.68
C ILE A 202 -25.21 18.92 -26.53
N PHE A 203 -25.19 17.58 -26.57
CA PHE A 203 -24.22 16.83 -27.38
C PHE A 203 -24.86 15.65 -28.12
N SER A 204 -24.70 15.64 -29.45
CA SER A 204 -25.22 14.60 -30.35
C SER A 204 -24.37 13.33 -30.29
N ARG A 205 -25.04 12.18 -30.41
CA ARG A 205 -24.59 10.85 -30.00
C ARG A 205 -23.62 10.14 -30.97
N SER A 206 -22.86 10.89 -31.79
CA SER A 206 -22.04 10.32 -32.88
C SER A 206 -20.52 10.30 -32.64
N ASP A 207 -19.99 10.89 -31.59
CA ASP A 207 -18.55 10.79 -31.29
C ASP A 207 -18.25 9.71 -30.25
N ARG A 208 -18.61 8.47 -30.57
CA ARG A 208 -17.96 7.31 -29.95
C ARG A 208 -16.95 6.75 -30.93
N TYR A 209 -15.77 6.45 -30.37
CA TYR A 209 -14.57 5.86 -30.98
C TYR A 209 -13.61 6.85 -31.64
N SER A 210 -12.67 7.39 -30.85
CA SER A 210 -11.22 7.42 -31.18
C SER A 210 -10.40 8.42 -30.34
N VAL A 211 -10.08 8.14 -29.08
CA VAL A 211 -8.92 8.77 -28.40
C VAL A 211 -8.45 7.87 -27.26
N PHE A 212 -7.18 7.53 -27.04
CA PHE A 212 -6.07 7.15 -27.90
C PHE A 212 -5.20 6.22 -26.99
N PRO A 213 -4.47 5.26 -27.54
CA PRO A 213 -3.42 4.50 -26.87
C PRO A 213 -2.23 5.38 -26.46
N TYR A 214 -1.64 5.13 -25.28
CA TYR A 214 -0.38 5.76 -24.85
C TYR A 214 0.79 5.28 -25.73
N LYS A 215 1.34 6.19 -26.54
CA LYS A 215 2.68 6.04 -27.14
C LYS A 215 3.47 7.32 -26.85
N ILE A 216 4.34 7.24 -25.86
CA ILE A 216 5.34 8.26 -25.57
C ILE A 216 6.48 8.03 -26.58
N GLN A 217 6.72 8.98 -27.48
CA GLN A 217 7.95 9.05 -28.26
C GLN A 217 8.75 10.28 -27.85
N HIS A 218 10.03 10.05 -27.63
CA HIS A 218 11.06 10.97 -27.20
C HIS A 218 11.24 12.13 -28.18
N VAL A 219 11.37 13.35 -27.66
CA VAL A 219 11.88 14.51 -28.39
C VAL A 219 13.41 14.45 -28.32
N VAL A 220 14.04 14.00 -29.41
CA VAL A 220 15.46 14.26 -29.68
C VAL A 220 15.53 15.65 -30.32
N SER A 221 16.31 16.54 -29.70
CA SER A 221 16.59 17.87 -30.22
C SER A 221 17.79 17.80 -31.16
N GLU A 222 17.55 17.94 -32.46
CA GLU A 222 18.57 18.35 -33.42
C GLU A 222 18.10 19.63 -34.10
N LYS A 223 18.71 20.76 -33.74
CA LYS A 223 18.61 22.00 -34.51
C LYS A 223 19.56 21.92 -35.69
N GLY A 224 19.00 21.69 -36.86
CA GLY A 224 19.66 21.90 -38.15
C GLY A 224 19.50 23.35 -38.62
N THR A 225 20.65 23.99 -38.82
CA THR A 225 20.93 25.14 -39.69
C THR A 225 20.38 24.95 -41.10
N ILE A 226 19.70 25.96 -41.67
CA ILE A 226 19.79 26.51 -43.06
C ILE A 226 19.09 27.90 -42.96
N ALA A 227 19.60 29.05 -43.41
CA ALA A 227 20.40 29.39 -44.60
C ALA A 227 21.52 30.38 -44.30
#